data_AF-A0A7W7ZVL5-F1
#
_entry.id   AF-A0A7W7ZVL5-F1
#
_cell.length_a   1.000
_cell.length_b   1.000
_cell.length_c   1.000
_cell.angle_alpha   90.00
_cell.angle_beta   90.00
_cell.angle_gamma   90.00
#
_symmetry.space_group_name_H-M   'P 1'
#
loop_
_entity.id
_entity.type
_entity.pdbx_description
1 polymer ?
#
loop_
_entity_poly.entity_id
_entity_poly.type
_entity_poly.pdbx_seq_one_letter_code
_entity_poly.pdbx_strand_id
1 'polypeptide(L)'
;MRTRVTEMFGIELPIFAFSHCRDVVAAVSRAGGMGVLGALYFTPEELEMELKWIDDHVDGKPYGVDVVMPASYEGADFAPEDLVGKLQGMIPEGHRAFVEDLLQRHGVAESSADAGRVLLGWTDATARPQVEVALRHPIALLANALGPPPADVVDLAHRHGVKVAALASTPRHALKQVEVGVDVVVAQGTEAGGHTGEISTMVLIPQVVDAVDVPVLAAGGIGNGRQMAAGMALGAEGVWTGSLWLTVEEADTPAMAKARILEATSRDTVRSRSWTGKPARLLKNEWTDAWEAADSPGTLPMPLQFMLVSDALRRIGRSDAAELATFPAGQIIGITNQVRPVKEVMFGLVEEYVEAIERLGGITES
;
A
#
# COMPACT_ATOMS: atom_id res chain seq x y z
N MET A 1 -17.82 16.23 -4.97
CA MET A 1 -16.80 17.15 -5.53
C MET A 1 -16.59 16.77 -6.98
N ARG A 2 -16.23 17.67 -7.89
CA ARG A 2 -16.11 17.33 -9.33
C ARG A 2 -14.69 17.54 -9.83
N THR A 3 -14.00 16.45 -10.15
CA THR A 3 -12.65 16.38 -10.73
C THR A 3 -12.59 15.34 -11.86
N ARG A 4 -11.51 15.32 -12.66
CA ARG A 4 -11.39 14.33 -13.75
C ARG A 4 -11.46 12.90 -13.23
N VAL A 5 -10.91 12.61 -12.04
CA VAL A 5 -10.99 11.26 -11.45
C VAL A 5 -12.42 10.90 -11.02
N THR A 6 -13.20 11.83 -10.46
CA THR A 6 -14.60 11.53 -10.12
C THR A 6 -15.44 11.22 -11.37
N GLU A 7 -15.19 11.93 -12.47
CA GLU A 7 -15.86 11.68 -13.75
C GLU A 7 -15.39 10.40 -14.42
N MET A 8 -14.08 10.15 -14.40
CA MET A 8 -13.45 8.96 -14.99
C MET A 8 -13.99 7.66 -14.38
N PHE A 9 -14.18 7.64 -13.07
CA PHE A 9 -14.59 6.44 -12.33
C PHE A 9 -16.07 6.40 -11.95
N GLY A 10 -16.82 7.49 -12.14
CA GLY A 10 -18.21 7.57 -11.70
C GLY A 10 -18.37 7.53 -10.17
N ILE A 11 -17.41 8.08 -9.42
CA ILE A 11 -17.43 8.19 -7.95
C ILE A 11 -17.84 9.60 -7.51
N GLU A 12 -18.36 9.73 -6.29
CA GLU A 12 -18.91 10.99 -5.75
C GLU A 12 -17.82 11.86 -5.08
N LEU A 13 -16.82 11.18 -4.51
CA LEU A 13 -15.73 11.74 -3.73
C LEU A 13 -14.40 11.28 -4.33
N PRO A 14 -13.42 12.19 -4.56
CA PRO A 14 -12.11 11.84 -5.10
C PRO A 14 -11.20 11.26 -4.01
N ILE A 15 -11.69 10.23 -3.29
CA ILE A 15 -11.03 9.57 -2.17
C ILE A 15 -10.84 8.10 -2.56
N PHE A 16 -9.58 7.69 -2.69
CA PHE A 16 -9.16 6.34 -3.02
C PHE A 16 -8.58 5.69 -1.77
N ALA A 17 -9.18 4.59 -1.32
CA ALA A 17 -8.80 3.90 -0.10
C ALA A 17 -8.08 2.59 -0.41
N PHE A 18 -6.77 2.59 -0.30
CA PHE A 18 -5.98 1.36 -0.37
C PHE A 18 -6.09 0.58 0.93
N SER A 19 -6.56 -0.67 0.84
CA SER A 19 -6.75 -1.55 1.99
C SER A 19 -6.39 -3.00 1.64
N HIS A 20 -5.91 -3.73 2.64
CA HIS A 20 -5.75 -5.19 2.57
C HIS A 20 -7.03 -5.95 2.98
N CYS A 21 -8.07 -5.23 3.39
CA CYS A 21 -9.31 -5.79 3.90
C CYS A 21 -10.48 -5.46 2.95
N ARG A 22 -11.15 -6.51 2.44
CA ARG A 22 -12.29 -6.41 1.52
C ARG A 22 -13.47 -5.62 2.10
N ASP A 23 -13.71 -5.70 3.41
CA ASP A 23 -14.81 -5.01 4.08
C ASP A 23 -14.64 -3.49 4.04
N VAL A 24 -13.41 -3.01 4.23
CA VAL A 24 -13.04 -1.60 4.05
C VAL A 24 -13.25 -1.16 2.60
N VAL A 25 -12.81 -1.98 1.64
CA VAL A 25 -12.97 -1.68 0.20
C VAL A 25 -14.44 -1.48 -0.13
N ALA A 26 -15.30 -2.43 0.25
CA ALA A 26 -16.73 -2.35 -0.01
C ALA A 26 -17.38 -1.16 0.73
N ALA A 27 -17.00 -0.90 1.98
CA ALA A 27 -17.53 0.21 2.76
C ALA A 27 -17.17 1.59 2.16
N VAL A 28 -15.93 1.78 1.69
CA VAL A 28 -15.52 3.04 1.06
C VAL A 28 -16.23 3.26 -0.28
N SER A 29 -16.33 2.20 -1.11
CA SER A 29 -17.04 2.27 -2.38
C SER A 29 -18.52 2.63 -2.18
N ARG A 30 -19.20 2.01 -1.21
CA ARG A 30 -20.58 2.38 -0.83
C ARG A 30 -20.71 3.80 -0.28
N ALA A 31 -19.66 4.31 0.38
CA ALA A 31 -19.60 5.68 0.89
C ALA A 31 -19.27 6.75 -0.18
N GLY A 32 -19.18 6.35 -1.46
CA GLY A 32 -19.00 7.26 -2.60
C GLY A 32 -17.55 7.53 -3.00
N GLY A 33 -16.57 6.89 -2.34
CA GLY A 33 -15.17 6.86 -2.76
C GLY A 33 -14.84 5.67 -3.68
N MET A 34 -13.55 5.37 -3.82
CA MET A 34 -13.03 4.19 -4.50
C MET A 34 -12.26 3.33 -3.51
N GLY A 35 -12.83 2.20 -3.07
CA GLY A 35 -12.05 1.19 -2.36
C GLY A 35 -11.08 0.49 -3.31
N VAL A 36 -9.84 0.22 -2.88
CA VAL A 36 -8.81 -0.47 -3.67
C VAL A 36 -8.21 -1.61 -2.85
N LEU A 37 -8.41 -2.86 -3.29
CA LEU A 37 -7.91 -4.05 -2.60
C LEU A 37 -6.45 -4.32 -2.97
N GLY A 38 -5.56 -4.41 -1.99
CA GLY A 38 -4.19 -4.89 -2.20
C GLY A 38 -4.12 -6.40 -2.41
N ALA A 39 -3.76 -6.85 -3.60
CA ALA A 39 -3.75 -8.27 -3.99
C ALA A 39 -2.52 -9.04 -3.50
N LEU A 40 -1.51 -8.34 -3.00
CA LEU A 40 -0.16 -8.85 -2.75
C LEU A 40 -0.08 -10.20 -2.01
N TYR A 41 -0.95 -10.42 -1.02
CA TYR A 41 -0.88 -11.59 -0.14
C TYR A 41 -1.79 -12.75 -0.53
N PHE A 42 -2.57 -12.60 -1.61
CA PHE A 42 -3.53 -13.62 -2.04
C PHE A 42 -2.94 -14.52 -3.12
N THR A 43 -3.19 -15.83 -3.03
CA THR A 43 -3.13 -16.67 -4.23
C THR A 43 -4.21 -16.24 -5.23
N PRO A 44 -4.13 -16.62 -6.52
CA PRO A 44 -5.20 -16.35 -7.48
C PRO A 44 -6.58 -16.85 -7.02
N GLU A 45 -6.64 -18.00 -6.36
CA GLU A 45 -7.87 -18.58 -5.82
C GLU A 45 -8.38 -17.79 -4.60
N GLU A 46 -7.50 -17.38 -3.69
CA GLU A 46 -7.87 -16.52 -2.57
C GLU A 46 -8.36 -15.16 -3.09
N LEU A 47 -7.69 -14.58 -4.10
CA LEU A 47 -8.08 -13.31 -4.70
C LEU A 47 -9.46 -13.39 -5.37
N GLU A 48 -9.74 -14.45 -6.12
CA GLU A 48 -11.07 -14.70 -6.71
C GLU A 48 -12.16 -14.71 -5.63
N MET A 49 -11.91 -15.37 -4.50
CA MET A 49 -12.85 -15.40 -3.37
C MET A 49 -13.09 -14.01 -2.77
N GLU A 50 -12.02 -13.23 -2.59
CA GLU A 50 -12.10 -11.87 -2.06
C GLU A 50 -12.82 -10.91 -3.01
N LEU A 51 -12.49 -10.95 -4.30
CA LEU A 51 -13.12 -10.09 -5.31
C LEU A 51 -14.58 -10.45 -5.54
N LYS A 52 -14.91 -11.75 -5.56
CA LYS A 52 -16.30 -12.19 -5.59
C LYS A 52 -17.09 -11.66 -4.40
N TRP A 53 -16.50 -11.69 -3.20
CA TRP A 53 -17.15 -11.12 -2.02
C TRP A 53 -17.35 -9.61 -2.20
N ILE A 54 -16.35 -8.88 -2.69
CA ILE A 54 -16.46 -7.44 -2.93
C ILE A 54 -17.59 -7.15 -3.91
N ASP A 55 -17.68 -7.86 -5.04
CA ASP A 55 -18.76 -7.72 -6.03
C ASP A 55 -20.15 -7.83 -5.40
N ASP A 56 -20.32 -8.82 -4.52
CA ASP A 56 -21.58 -9.10 -3.84
C ASP A 56 -21.92 -8.04 -2.75
N HIS A 57 -20.96 -7.19 -2.35
CA HIS A 57 -21.10 -6.24 -1.23
C HIS A 57 -20.87 -4.76 -1.61
N VAL A 58 -20.41 -4.41 -2.81
CA VAL A 58 -20.19 -3.01 -3.24
C VAL A 58 -21.46 -2.30 -3.71
N ASP A 59 -22.61 -2.97 -3.79
CA ASP A 59 -23.88 -2.42 -4.30
C ASP A 59 -23.75 -1.80 -5.70
N GLY A 60 -22.94 -2.43 -6.56
CA GLY A 60 -22.65 -1.96 -7.92
C GLY A 60 -21.80 -0.68 -7.98
N LYS A 61 -21.24 -0.21 -6.85
CA LYS A 61 -20.29 0.91 -6.82
C LYS A 61 -18.91 0.46 -7.30
N PRO A 62 -18.16 1.35 -7.97
CA PRO A 62 -16.84 0.99 -8.49
C PRO A 62 -15.84 0.73 -7.36
N TYR A 63 -14.92 -0.19 -7.61
CA TYR A 63 -13.77 -0.48 -6.75
C TYR A 63 -12.56 -0.84 -7.62
N GLY A 64 -11.38 -0.88 -7.02
CA GLY A 64 -10.12 -1.21 -7.69
C GLY A 64 -9.35 -2.34 -7.04
N VAL A 65 -8.30 -2.78 -7.72
CA VAL A 65 -7.35 -3.78 -7.23
C VAL A 65 -5.93 -3.25 -7.45
N ASP A 66 -5.07 -3.38 -6.45
CA ASP A 66 -3.65 -3.05 -6.51
C ASP A 66 -2.82 -4.33 -6.57
N VAL A 67 -1.98 -4.43 -7.60
CA VAL A 67 -1.08 -5.57 -7.84
C VAL A 67 0.36 -5.05 -7.87
N VAL A 68 1.31 -5.84 -7.36
CA VAL A 68 2.71 -5.45 -7.32
C VAL A 68 3.47 -6.13 -8.46
N MET A 69 3.84 -5.36 -9.49
CA MET A 69 4.71 -5.81 -10.59
C MET A 69 6.02 -5.00 -10.53
N PRO A 70 7.03 -5.47 -9.77
CA PRO A 70 8.25 -4.71 -9.56
C PRO A 70 9.09 -4.64 -10.84
N ALA A 71 9.57 -3.44 -11.20
CA ALA A 71 10.43 -3.26 -12.37
C ALA A 71 11.81 -3.96 -12.27
N SER A 72 12.26 -4.27 -11.05
CA SER A 72 13.50 -5.00 -10.80
C SER A 72 13.46 -5.80 -9.49
N TYR A 73 14.04 -6.99 -9.53
CA TYR A 73 14.23 -7.89 -8.39
C TYR A 73 15.37 -8.89 -8.69
N GLU A 74 16.00 -9.43 -7.64
CA GLU A 74 17.03 -10.47 -7.78
C GLU A 74 16.43 -11.78 -8.30
N GLY A 75 17.13 -12.43 -9.23
CA GLY A 75 16.66 -13.65 -9.88
C GLY A 75 15.67 -13.43 -11.03
N ALA A 76 15.51 -12.19 -11.52
CA ALA A 76 14.66 -11.89 -12.69
C ALA A 76 15.07 -12.67 -13.96
N ASP A 77 16.33 -13.10 -14.05
CA ASP A 77 16.86 -13.90 -15.17
C ASP A 77 16.68 -15.42 -14.98
N PHE A 78 16.14 -15.88 -13.85
CA PHE A 78 15.95 -17.30 -13.59
C PHE A 78 14.65 -17.84 -14.20
N ALA A 79 14.69 -19.07 -14.69
CA ALA A 79 13.48 -19.77 -15.13
C ALA A 79 12.51 -19.98 -13.94
N PRO A 80 11.18 -19.83 -14.14
CA PRO A 80 10.19 -19.95 -13.07
C PRO A 80 10.28 -21.25 -12.25
N GLU A 81 10.59 -22.37 -12.90
CA GLU A 81 10.66 -23.69 -12.28
C GLU A 81 11.79 -23.85 -11.26
N ASP A 82 12.89 -23.11 -11.41
CA ASP A 82 14.07 -23.18 -10.56
C ASP A 82 14.21 -21.99 -9.58
N LEU A 83 13.37 -20.95 -9.77
CA LEU A 83 13.51 -19.64 -9.14
C LEU A 83 13.56 -19.74 -7.61
N VAL A 84 12.62 -20.47 -7.01
CA VAL A 84 12.46 -20.53 -5.55
C VAL A 84 13.67 -21.18 -4.88
N GLY A 85 14.08 -22.36 -5.36
CA GLY A 85 15.18 -23.11 -4.76
C GLY A 85 16.52 -22.39 -4.87
N LYS A 86 16.79 -21.77 -6.03
CA LYS A 86 18.00 -20.95 -6.23
C LYS A 86 18.03 -19.74 -5.29
N LEU A 87 16.92 -19.00 -5.19
CA LEU A 87 16.82 -17.84 -4.29
C LEU A 87 16.96 -18.25 -2.82
N GLN A 88 16.38 -19.38 -2.40
CA GLN A 88 16.53 -19.88 -1.02
C GLN A 88 17.99 -20.21 -0.67
N GLY A 89 18.74 -20.77 -1.61
CA GLY A 89 20.17 -21.05 -1.46
C GLY A 89 21.06 -19.81 -1.42
N MET A 90 20.56 -18.65 -1.87
CA MET A 90 21.29 -17.38 -1.80
C MET A 90 21.20 -16.69 -0.43
N ILE A 91 20.32 -17.14 0.47
CA ILE A 91 20.13 -16.54 1.79
C ILE A 91 21.22 -17.04 2.75
N PRO A 92 22.12 -16.19 3.25
CA PRO A 92 23.24 -16.63 4.09
C PRO A 92 22.78 -17.20 5.44
N GLU A 93 23.48 -18.23 5.94
CA GLU A 93 23.17 -18.83 7.25
C GLU A 93 23.21 -17.83 8.40
N GLY A 94 24.15 -16.88 8.37
CA GLY A 94 24.24 -15.83 9.41
C GLY A 94 22.98 -14.95 9.49
N HIS A 95 22.28 -14.73 8.37
CA HIS A 95 21.02 -13.98 8.38
C HIS A 95 19.88 -14.82 8.95
N ARG A 96 19.87 -16.14 8.68
CA ARG A 96 18.89 -17.07 9.26
C ARG A 96 19.07 -17.17 10.78
N ALA A 97 20.31 -17.34 11.22
CA ALA A 97 20.67 -17.39 12.63
C ALA A 97 20.29 -16.08 13.36
N PHE A 98 20.54 -14.93 12.74
CA PHE A 98 20.14 -13.63 13.29
C PHE A 98 18.62 -13.52 13.52
N VAL A 99 17.81 -13.94 12.54
CA VAL A 99 16.35 -13.93 12.68
C VAL A 99 15.88 -14.87 13.78
N GLU A 100 16.40 -16.11 13.83
CA GLU A 100 16.00 -17.06 14.87
C GLU A 100 16.43 -16.63 16.28
N ASP A 101 17.64 -16.09 16.45
CA ASP A 101 18.09 -15.52 17.73
C ASP A 101 17.14 -14.39 18.18
N LEU A 102 16.79 -13.49 17.27
CA LEU A 102 15.87 -12.39 17.56
C LEU A 102 14.50 -12.92 18.02
N LEU A 103 13.95 -13.92 17.33
CA LEU A 103 12.67 -14.55 17.70
C LEU A 103 12.76 -15.27 19.07
N GLN A 104 13.84 -16.01 19.31
CA GLN A 104 14.05 -16.75 20.54
C GLN A 104 14.15 -15.82 21.76
N ARG A 105 14.86 -14.69 21.62
CA ARG A 105 14.97 -13.66 22.68
C ARG A 105 13.62 -13.06 23.09
N HIS A 106 12.64 -13.10 22.20
CA HIS A 106 11.29 -12.58 22.43
C HIS A 106 10.26 -13.69 22.69
N GLY A 107 10.70 -14.93 22.94
CA GLY A 107 9.81 -16.04 23.25
C GLY A 107 8.93 -16.51 22.08
N VAL A 108 9.30 -16.18 20.84
CA VAL A 108 8.56 -16.63 19.65
C VAL A 108 8.97 -18.06 19.32
N ALA A 109 8.05 -19.00 19.49
CA ALA A 109 8.28 -20.43 19.28
C ALA A 109 8.85 -20.76 17.91
N GLU A 110 9.72 -21.78 17.82
CA GLU A 110 10.30 -22.28 16.57
C GLU A 110 9.24 -22.72 15.56
N SER A 111 9.58 -22.59 14.27
CA SER A 111 8.69 -23.02 13.20
C SER A 111 8.61 -24.54 13.11
N SER A 112 7.40 -25.07 13.04
CA SER A 112 7.14 -26.50 12.79
C SER A 112 6.66 -26.79 11.36
N ALA A 113 6.57 -25.77 10.51
CA ALA A 113 5.98 -25.86 9.17
C ALA A 113 7.01 -25.62 8.06
N ASP A 114 6.90 -26.40 6.98
CA ASP A 114 7.62 -26.13 5.74
C ASP A 114 7.21 -24.77 5.16
N ALA A 115 8.19 -23.95 4.79
CA ALA A 115 8.00 -22.59 4.29
C ALA A 115 7.35 -22.59 2.90
N GLY A 116 6.03 -22.80 2.83
CA GLY A 116 5.27 -22.96 1.58
C GLY A 116 4.72 -21.68 0.94
N ARG A 117 4.94 -20.49 1.50
CA ARG A 117 4.36 -19.22 1.00
C ARG A 117 5.39 -18.09 0.92
N VAL A 118 6.50 -18.33 0.23
CA VAL A 118 7.72 -17.50 0.33
C VAL A 118 7.79 -16.37 -0.74
N LEU A 119 7.03 -16.47 -1.85
CA LEU A 119 7.15 -15.58 -3.03
C LEU A 119 5.85 -14.96 -3.56
N LEU A 120 4.70 -15.13 -2.88
CA LEU A 120 3.40 -14.63 -3.38
C LEU A 120 3.44 -13.11 -3.65
N GLY A 121 3.12 -12.70 -4.88
CA GLY A 121 2.91 -11.30 -5.27
C GLY A 121 4.15 -10.42 -5.41
N TRP A 122 5.37 -10.96 -5.29
CA TRP A 122 6.61 -10.16 -5.29
C TRP A 122 7.44 -10.26 -6.59
N THR A 123 6.93 -10.98 -7.58
CA THR A 123 7.55 -11.15 -8.91
C THR A 123 6.50 -11.01 -10.00
N ASP A 124 6.93 -10.64 -11.21
CA ASP A 124 6.06 -10.57 -12.39
C ASP A 124 5.31 -11.89 -12.64
N ALA A 125 6.01 -13.02 -12.51
CA ALA A 125 5.46 -14.36 -12.67
C ALA A 125 4.31 -14.67 -11.68
N THR A 126 4.35 -14.09 -10.48
CA THR A 126 3.30 -14.26 -9.47
C THR A 126 2.18 -13.22 -9.56
N ALA A 127 2.45 -12.06 -10.18
CA ALA A 127 1.50 -10.96 -10.31
C ALA A 127 0.55 -11.14 -11.50
N ARG A 128 1.03 -11.72 -12.61
CA ARG A 128 0.22 -11.88 -13.83
C ARG A 128 -1.06 -12.70 -13.62
N PRO A 129 -1.05 -13.85 -12.91
CA PRO A 129 -2.28 -14.57 -12.59
C PRO A 129 -3.26 -13.73 -11.75
N GLN A 130 -2.77 -12.86 -10.86
CA GLN A 130 -3.63 -11.97 -10.07
C GLN A 130 -4.30 -10.92 -10.95
N VAL A 131 -3.59 -10.35 -11.94
CA VAL A 131 -4.17 -9.44 -12.94
C VAL A 131 -5.28 -10.14 -13.74
N GLU A 132 -5.04 -11.37 -14.18
CA GLU A 132 -6.03 -12.13 -14.95
C GLU A 132 -7.28 -12.46 -14.13
N VAL A 133 -7.14 -12.76 -12.85
CA VAL A 133 -8.27 -12.91 -11.93
C VAL A 133 -8.99 -11.57 -11.79
N ALA A 134 -8.28 -10.48 -11.47
CA ALA A 134 -8.85 -9.16 -11.25
C ALA A 134 -9.68 -8.66 -12.45
N LEU A 135 -9.22 -8.90 -13.68
CA LEU A 135 -9.92 -8.48 -14.90
C LEU A 135 -11.17 -9.32 -15.26
N ARG A 136 -11.43 -10.43 -14.55
CA ARG A 136 -12.70 -11.18 -14.67
C ARG A 136 -13.81 -10.55 -13.82
N HIS A 137 -13.45 -9.72 -12.87
CA HIS A 137 -14.35 -8.99 -12.00
C HIS A 137 -14.61 -7.57 -12.56
N PRO A 138 -15.72 -6.93 -12.17
CA PRO A 138 -16.10 -5.59 -12.61
C PRO A 138 -15.28 -4.47 -11.93
N ILE A 139 -13.95 -4.64 -11.85
CA ILE A 139 -13.07 -3.63 -11.30
C ILE A 139 -13.05 -2.40 -12.22
N ALA A 140 -13.03 -1.20 -11.64
CA ALA A 140 -12.90 0.04 -12.40
C ALA A 140 -11.43 0.49 -12.54
N LEU A 141 -10.58 0.04 -11.60
CA LEU A 141 -9.19 0.46 -11.49
C LEU A 141 -8.26 -0.74 -11.22
N LEU A 142 -7.17 -0.81 -11.98
CA LEU A 142 -6.00 -1.64 -11.68
C LEU A 142 -4.83 -0.73 -11.29
N ALA A 143 -4.35 -0.81 -10.06
CA ALA A 143 -3.19 -0.05 -9.59
C ALA A 143 -1.93 -0.91 -9.61
N ASN A 144 -0.78 -0.28 -9.90
CA ASN A 144 0.53 -0.91 -9.83
C ASN A 144 1.49 -0.16 -8.90
N ALA A 145 2.19 -0.91 -8.06
CA ALA A 145 3.28 -0.40 -7.23
C ALA A 145 4.66 -0.91 -7.69
N LEU A 146 5.72 -0.26 -7.19
CA LEU A 146 7.13 -0.66 -7.39
C LEU A 146 7.67 -0.63 -8.84
N GLY A 147 7.07 0.19 -9.70
CA GLY A 147 7.60 0.46 -11.04
C GLY A 147 6.50 0.86 -12.02
N PRO A 148 6.86 1.15 -13.29
CA PRO A 148 5.89 1.13 -14.38
C PRO A 148 5.33 -0.30 -14.52
N PRO A 149 4.01 -0.47 -14.68
CA PRO A 149 3.45 -1.76 -15.06
C PRO A 149 3.96 -2.18 -16.44
N PRO A 150 4.03 -3.49 -16.75
CA PRO A 150 4.30 -3.96 -18.11
C PRO A 150 3.29 -3.38 -19.11
N ALA A 151 3.76 -2.91 -20.27
CA ALA A 151 2.89 -2.26 -21.25
C ALA A 151 1.77 -3.18 -21.76
N ASP A 152 2.03 -4.49 -21.89
CA ASP A 152 1.02 -5.47 -22.29
C ASP A 152 -0.09 -5.64 -21.24
N VAL A 153 0.23 -5.44 -19.96
CA VAL A 153 -0.75 -5.43 -18.85
C VAL A 153 -1.62 -4.17 -18.93
N VAL A 154 -1.03 -3.02 -19.26
CA VAL A 154 -1.80 -1.78 -19.48
C VAL A 154 -2.78 -1.95 -20.64
N ASP A 155 -2.29 -2.44 -21.78
CA ASP A 155 -3.12 -2.72 -22.95
C ASP A 155 -4.23 -3.74 -22.63
N LEU A 156 -3.93 -4.75 -21.82
CA LEU A 156 -4.90 -5.75 -21.40
C LEU A 156 -6.00 -5.16 -20.52
N ALA A 157 -5.65 -4.31 -19.55
CA ALA A 157 -6.61 -3.60 -18.71
C ALA A 157 -7.52 -2.69 -19.55
N HIS A 158 -6.95 -1.91 -20.47
CA HIS A 158 -7.71 -1.03 -21.37
C HIS A 158 -8.68 -1.79 -22.28
N ARG A 159 -8.31 -2.99 -22.78
CA ARG A 159 -9.22 -3.85 -23.54
C ARG A 159 -10.44 -4.32 -22.74
N HIS A 160 -10.32 -4.39 -21.41
CA HIS A 160 -11.44 -4.69 -20.50
C HIS A 160 -12.17 -3.42 -20.02
N GLY A 161 -11.80 -2.24 -20.51
CA GLY A 161 -12.35 -0.96 -20.06
C GLY A 161 -11.87 -0.53 -18.67
N VAL A 162 -10.85 -1.18 -18.12
CA VAL A 162 -10.29 -0.91 -16.79
C VAL A 162 -9.20 0.14 -16.90
N LYS A 163 -9.23 1.14 -16.02
CA LYS A 163 -8.19 2.19 -15.94
C LYS A 163 -7.00 1.74 -15.13
N VAL A 164 -5.82 2.23 -15.48
CA VAL A 164 -4.58 1.88 -14.80
C VAL A 164 -4.06 3.06 -13.99
N ALA A 165 -3.75 2.82 -12.71
CA ALA A 165 -3.01 3.74 -11.87
C ALA A 165 -1.62 3.21 -11.55
N ALA A 166 -0.66 4.08 -11.31
CA ALA A 166 0.64 3.65 -10.79
C ALA A 166 1.21 4.65 -9.77
N LEU A 167 1.95 4.10 -8.79
CA LEU A 167 2.49 4.88 -7.68
C LEU A 167 3.86 5.47 -8.04
N ALA A 168 4.01 6.78 -7.91
CA ALA A 168 5.22 7.52 -8.24
C ALA A 168 5.73 8.31 -7.03
N SER A 169 7.00 8.10 -6.69
CA SER A 169 7.71 8.83 -5.62
C SER A 169 8.69 9.89 -6.13
N THR A 170 8.74 10.10 -7.45
CA THR A 170 9.52 11.16 -8.12
C THR A 170 8.82 11.56 -9.44
N PRO A 171 9.05 12.78 -9.97
CA PRO A 171 8.53 13.17 -11.28
C PRO A 171 8.97 12.25 -12.43
N ARG A 172 10.21 11.73 -12.34
CA ARG A 172 10.73 10.76 -13.32
C ARG A 172 9.96 9.45 -13.30
N HIS A 173 9.50 8.99 -12.14
CA HIS A 173 8.64 7.80 -12.05
C HIS A 173 7.30 8.05 -12.73
N ALA A 174 6.68 9.21 -12.49
CA ALA A 174 5.40 9.59 -13.10
C ALA A 174 5.49 9.63 -14.64
N LEU A 175 6.52 10.28 -15.19
CA LEU A 175 6.76 10.33 -16.63
C LEU A 175 6.86 8.92 -17.25
N LYS A 176 7.65 8.03 -16.65
CA LYS A 176 7.79 6.65 -17.12
C LYS A 176 6.49 5.84 -17.06
N GLN A 177 5.62 6.13 -16.10
CA GLN A 177 4.31 5.48 -16.00
C GLN A 177 3.39 5.95 -17.11
N VAL A 178 3.37 7.25 -17.40
CA VAL A 178 2.57 7.82 -18.49
C VAL A 178 3.07 7.34 -19.86
N GLU A 179 4.39 7.19 -20.04
CA GLU A 179 4.99 6.63 -21.27
C GLU A 179 4.45 5.23 -21.63
N VAL A 180 4.06 4.43 -20.63
CA VAL A 180 3.47 3.09 -20.84
C VAL A 180 1.95 3.06 -20.80
N GLY A 181 1.29 4.24 -20.78
CA GLY A 181 -0.17 4.35 -20.91
C GLY A 181 -0.95 4.36 -19.59
N VAL A 182 -0.31 4.61 -18.45
CA VAL A 182 -1.03 4.77 -17.16
C VAL A 182 -2.00 5.96 -17.22
N ASP A 183 -3.24 5.76 -16.78
CA ASP A 183 -4.32 6.76 -16.82
C ASP A 183 -4.31 7.70 -15.61
N VAL A 184 -3.77 7.28 -14.46
CA VAL A 184 -3.75 8.06 -13.20
C VAL A 184 -2.43 7.86 -12.46
N VAL A 185 -1.78 8.94 -12.04
CA VAL A 185 -0.55 8.85 -11.23
C VAL A 185 -0.88 9.07 -9.76
N VAL A 186 -0.40 8.17 -8.89
CA VAL A 186 -0.48 8.34 -7.43
C VAL A 186 0.84 8.91 -6.93
N ALA A 187 0.89 10.22 -6.70
CA ALA A 187 2.07 10.93 -6.20
C ALA A 187 2.25 10.66 -4.69
N GLN A 188 3.16 9.74 -4.37
CA GLN A 188 3.33 9.20 -3.03
C GLN A 188 4.55 9.80 -2.30
N GLY A 189 4.27 10.70 -1.35
CA GLY A 189 5.28 11.30 -0.49
C GLY A 189 5.85 10.34 0.55
N THR A 190 7.00 10.72 1.11
CA THR A 190 7.76 9.92 2.09
C THR A 190 7.00 9.62 3.38
N GLU A 191 5.94 10.38 3.67
CA GLU A 191 5.04 10.19 4.81
C GLU A 191 4.16 8.94 4.68
N ALA A 192 4.02 8.38 3.48
CA ALA A 192 3.22 7.18 3.21
C ALA A 192 3.75 5.93 3.92
N GLY A 193 2.85 5.00 4.26
CA GLY A 193 3.18 3.68 4.79
C GLY A 193 3.56 2.70 3.69
N GLY A 194 4.32 1.65 4.02
CA GLY A 194 4.81 0.69 3.04
C GLY A 194 5.92 1.27 2.18
N HIS A 195 6.17 0.70 1.00
CA HIS A 195 7.24 1.16 0.11
C HIS A 195 7.04 2.62 -0.27
N THR A 196 8.06 3.44 -0.02
CA THR A 196 8.01 4.89 -0.28
C THR A 196 9.38 5.51 -0.53
N GLY A 197 9.37 6.60 -1.31
CA GLY A 197 10.55 7.42 -1.60
C GLY A 197 10.92 8.40 -0.48
N GLU A 198 11.70 9.43 -0.83
CA GLU A 198 12.29 10.38 0.13
C GLU A 198 11.69 11.77 0.07
N ILE A 199 11.04 12.12 -1.04
CA ILE A 199 10.45 13.44 -1.26
C ILE A 199 9.15 13.52 -0.46
N SER A 200 8.99 14.59 0.33
CA SER A 200 7.77 14.81 1.12
C SER A 200 6.57 15.16 0.24
N THR A 201 5.36 14.86 0.71
CA THR A 201 4.10 15.09 0.01
C THR A 201 3.97 16.55 -0.49
N MET A 202 4.30 17.53 0.37
CA MET A 202 4.24 18.96 0.03
C MET A 202 5.14 19.34 -1.15
N VAL A 203 6.28 18.66 -1.31
CA VAL A 203 7.24 18.92 -2.39
C VAL A 203 6.91 18.08 -3.63
N LEU A 204 6.53 16.83 -3.43
CA LEU A 204 6.35 15.87 -4.51
C LEU A 204 5.12 16.16 -5.36
N ILE A 205 3.96 16.42 -4.73
CA ILE A 205 2.69 16.56 -5.46
C ILE A 205 2.79 17.59 -6.59
N PRO A 206 3.14 18.87 -6.34
CA PRO A 206 3.16 19.86 -7.42
C PRO A 206 4.19 19.51 -8.51
N GLN A 207 5.33 18.93 -8.14
CA GLN A 207 6.32 18.49 -9.14
C GLN A 207 5.81 17.37 -10.05
N VAL A 208 4.99 16.46 -9.52
CA VAL A 208 4.37 15.41 -10.33
C VAL A 208 3.24 15.99 -11.19
N VAL A 209 2.40 16.84 -10.62
CA VAL A 209 1.31 17.53 -11.35
C VAL A 209 1.86 18.32 -12.55
N ASP A 210 2.94 19.08 -12.36
CA ASP A 210 3.56 19.85 -13.44
C ASP A 210 4.24 18.97 -14.51
N ALA A 211 4.55 17.72 -14.18
CA ALA A 211 5.29 16.81 -15.07
C ALA A 211 4.39 15.96 -15.97
N VAL A 212 3.09 15.82 -15.68
CA VAL A 212 2.19 14.91 -16.41
C VAL A 212 0.82 15.52 -16.67
N ASP A 213 0.21 15.18 -17.81
CA ASP A 213 -1.13 15.66 -18.17
C ASP A 213 -2.26 14.81 -17.56
N VAL A 214 -1.97 13.57 -17.18
CA VAL A 214 -2.95 12.65 -16.58
C VAL A 214 -3.32 13.11 -15.16
N PRO A 215 -4.52 12.76 -14.65
CA PRO A 215 -4.88 13.09 -13.28
C PRO A 215 -3.91 12.54 -12.24
N VAL A 216 -3.66 13.34 -11.21
CA VAL A 216 -2.76 12.99 -10.10
C VAL A 216 -3.54 12.85 -8.79
N LEU A 217 -3.32 11.75 -8.07
CA LEU A 217 -3.79 11.53 -6.71
C LEU A 217 -2.68 11.85 -5.71
N ALA A 218 -2.95 12.72 -4.75
CA ALA A 218 -2.05 13.01 -3.64
C ALA A 218 -2.02 11.85 -2.64
N ALA A 219 -0.84 11.34 -2.29
CA ALA A 219 -0.68 10.23 -1.35
C ALA A 219 0.45 10.47 -0.35
N GLY A 220 0.26 9.95 0.87
CA GLY A 220 1.20 10.08 1.98
C GLY A 220 0.87 11.25 2.91
N GLY A 221 0.68 10.95 4.20
CA GLY A 221 0.38 11.98 5.21
C GLY A 221 -1.05 12.57 5.17
N ILE A 222 -1.99 11.90 4.50
CA ILE A 222 -3.38 12.36 4.36
C ILE A 222 -4.32 11.44 5.16
N GLY A 223 -5.00 12.02 6.15
CA GLY A 223 -5.91 11.32 7.05
C GLY A 223 -7.09 12.16 7.56
N ASN A 224 -7.18 13.44 7.18
CA ASN A 224 -8.32 14.30 7.46
C ASN A 224 -8.59 15.29 6.31
N GLY A 225 -9.71 16.00 6.37
CA GLY A 225 -10.15 16.88 5.29
C GLY A 225 -9.24 18.09 5.05
N ARG A 226 -8.55 18.59 6.08
CA ARG A 226 -7.54 19.67 5.92
C ARG A 226 -6.35 19.23 5.08
N GLN A 227 -5.87 18.00 5.29
CA GLN A 227 -4.77 17.43 4.51
C GLN A 227 -5.23 17.07 3.09
N MET A 228 -6.48 16.64 2.93
CA MET A 228 -7.09 16.49 1.62
C MET A 228 -7.13 17.83 0.88
N ALA A 229 -7.62 18.90 1.53
CA ALA A 229 -7.66 20.24 0.95
C ALA A 229 -6.26 20.74 0.55
N ALA A 230 -5.23 20.46 1.36
CA ALA A 230 -3.85 20.77 1.01
C ALA A 230 -3.39 20.02 -0.25
N GLY A 231 -3.69 18.72 -0.37
CA GLY A 231 -3.38 17.94 -1.58
C GLY A 231 -4.05 18.50 -2.84
N MET A 232 -5.35 18.84 -2.73
CA MET A 232 -6.10 19.46 -3.83
C MET A 232 -5.54 20.84 -4.21
N ALA A 233 -5.15 21.65 -3.22
CA ALA A 233 -4.54 22.96 -3.45
C ALA A 233 -3.16 22.88 -4.13
N LEU A 234 -2.45 21.75 -3.97
CA LEU A 234 -1.20 21.45 -4.68
C LEU A 234 -1.42 20.96 -6.12
N GLY A 235 -2.67 20.92 -6.60
CA GLY A 235 -3.02 20.56 -7.98
C GLY A 235 -3.43 19.09 -8.16
N ALA A 236 -3.48 18.29 -7.09
CA ALA A 236 -4.05 16.94 -7.19
C ALA A 236 -5.56 16.99 -7.43
N GLU A 237 -6.07 15.93 -8.04
CA GLU A 237 -7.50 15.79 -8.38
C GLU A 237 -8.23 14.79 -7.48
N GLY A 238 -7.50 14.21 -6.54
CA GLY A 238 -8.00 13.36 -5.48
C GLY A 238 -6.89 12.94 -4.53
N VAL A 239 -7.25 12.08 -3.59
CA VAL A 239 -6.32 11.57 -2.58
C VAL A 239 -6.31 10.05 -2.56
N TRP A 240 -5.13 9.49 -2.33
CA TRP A 240 -4.90 8.06 -2.09
C TRP A 240 -4.48 7.87 -0.63
N THR A 241 -5.34 7.23 0.15
CA THR A 241 -5.19 7.04 1.59
C THR A 241 -5.05 5.56 1.91
N GLY A 242 -4.12 5.23 2.82
CA GLY A 242 -3.82 3.85 3.21
C GLY A 242 -3.93 3.66 4.73
N SER A 243 -2.97 4.22 5.46
CA SER A 243 -2.87 3.99 6.92
C SER A 243 -4.07 4.48 7.73
N LEU A 244 -4.84 5.43 7.20
CA LEU A 244 -6.11 5.88 7.78
C LEU A 244 -7.09 4.71 8.02
N TRP A 245 -7.06 3.71 7.13
CA TRP A 245 -8.00 2.60 7.13
C TRP A 245 -7.57 1.43 8.01
N LEU A 246 -6.43 1.51 8.70
CA LEU A 246 -5.94 0.42 9.53
C LEU A 246 -6.68 0.31 10.88
N THR A 247 -7.33 1.38 11.32
CA THR A 247 -8.00 1.43 12.63
C THR A 247 -9.51 1.52 12.55
N VAL A 248 -10.12 1.46 11.35
CA VAL A 248 -11.58 1.50 11.22
C VAL A 248 -12.24 0.21 11.75
N GLU A 249 -13.54 0.23 12.00
CA GLU A 249 -14.28 -0.92 12.50
C GLU A 249 -14.23 -2.10 11.53
N GLU A 250 -14.31 -1.81 10.23
CA GLU A 250 -14.29 -2.77 9.14
C GLU A 250 -12.90 -3.38 8.88
N ALA A 251 -11.83 -2.84 9.47
CA ALA A 251 -10.48 -3.29 9.20
C ALA A 251 -10.14 -4.59 9.95
N ASP A 252 -9.74 -5.61 9.20
CA ASP A 252 -9.14 -6.86 9.71
C ASP A 252 -7.64 -6.70 10.02
N THR A 253 -7.25 -5.55 10.56
CA THR A 253 -5.87 -5.32 11.02
C THR A 253 -5.63 -6.17 12.27
N PRO A 254 -4.54 -6.96 12.35
CA PRO A 254 -4.24 -7.78 13.52
C PRO A 254 -4.31 -6.98 14.82
N ALA A 255 -4.99 -7.52 15.83
CA ALA A 255 -5.30 -6.79 17.08
C ALA A 255 -4.08 -6.15 17.73
N MET A 256 -2.96 -6.87 17.77
CA MET A 256 -1.67 -6.39 18.28
C MET A 256 -1.15 -5.18 17.49
N ALA A 257 -1.23 -5.22 16.15
CA ALA A 257 -0.82 -4.08 15.32
C ALA A 257 -1.81 -2.90 15.48
N LYS A 258 -3.11 -3.16 15.51
CA LYS A 258 -4.16 -2.14 15.68
C LYS A 258 -3.99 -1.38 17.00
N ALA A 259 -3.75 -2.09 18.12
CA ALA A 259 -3.49 -1.48 19.41
C ALA A 259 -2.29 -0.53 19.37
N ARG A 260 -1.17 -0.98 18.79
CA ARG A 260 0.04 -0.15 18.64
C ARG A 260 -0.18 1.06 17.73
N ILE A 261 -0.97 0.93 16.66
CA ILE A 261 -1.30 2.07 15.78
C ILE A 261 -2.13 3.11 16.51
N LEU A 262 -3.10 2.69 17.35
CA LEU A 262 -3.95 3.60 18.12
C LEU A 262 -3.16 4.42 19.16
N GLU A 263 -2.05 3.88 19.66
CA GLU A 263 -1.16 4.54 20.63
C GLU A 263 -0.01 5.32 19.98
N ALA A 264 0.22 5.13 18.67
CA ALA A 264 1.37 5.69 17.96
C ALA A 264 1.23 7.19 17.70
N THR A 265 2.37 7.87 17.66
CA THR A 265 2.53 9.24 17.18
C THR A 265 3.15 9.26 15.78
N SER A 266 3.23 10.44 15.15
CA SER A 266 3.87 10.60 13.84
C SER A 266 5.39 10.29 13.83
N ARG A 267 6.01 10.13 15.00
CA ARG A 267 7.42 9.75 15.19
C ARG A 267 7.63 8.24 15.29
N ASP A 268 6.57 7.47 15.48
CA ASP A 268 6.66 6.02 15.73
C ASP A 268 6.62 5.19 14.44
N THR A 269 7.02 5.82 13.33
CA THR A 269 7.27 5.13 12.06
C THR A 269 8.67 5.42 11.55
N VAL A 270 9.27 4.44 10.89
CA VAL A 270 10.62 4.53 10.35
C VAL A 270 10.65 3.95 8.94
N ARG A 271 11.45 4.56 8.04
CA ARG A 271 11.79 3.92 6.76
C ARG A 271 12.88 2.91 7.02
N SER A 272 12.58 1.63 6.82
CA SER A 272 13.53 0.53 6.99
C SER A 272 13.47 -0.42 5.79
N ARG A 273 14.53 -1.19 5.59
CA ARG A 273 14.61 -2.24 4.56
C ARG A 273 14.31 -3.62 5.14
N SER A 274 14.05 -3.72 6.45
CA SER A 274 13.88 -4.97 7.20
C SER A 274 12.76 -5.88 6.70
N TRP A 275 11.75 -5.34 6.01
CA TRP A 275 10.62 -6.12 5.50
C TRP A 275 10.89 -6.79 4.15
N THR A 276 11.42 -6.05 3.17
CA THR A 276 11.53 -6.57 1.78
C THR A 276 12.88 -6.30 1.10
N GLY A 277 13.81 -5.63 1.78
CA GLY A 277 15.08 -5.18 1.21
C GLY A 277 15.00 -3.86 0.45
N LYS A 278 13.78 -3.41 0.12
CA LYS A 278 13.51 -2.07 -0.40
C LYS A 278 13.01 -1.16 0.74
N PRO A 279 13.31 0.16 0.69
CA PRO A 279 12.81 1.10 1.69
C PRO A 279 11.28 1.07 1.79
N ALA A 280 10.78 0.77 2.98
CA ALA A 280 9.37 0.83 3.32
C ALA A 280 9.19 1.50 4.68
N ARG A 281 8.16 2.32 4.84
CA ARG A 281 7.81 2.91 6.12
C ARG A 281 6.94 1.96 6.93
N LEU A 282 7.45 1.63 8.11
CA LEU A 282 6.88 0.65 9.02
C LEU A 282 6.70 1.29 10.40
N LEU A 283 5.84 0.71 11.24
CA LEU A 283 5.85 0.97 12.67
C LEU A 283 7.23 0.67 13.24
N LYS A 284 7.81 1.65 13.92
CA LYS A 284 9.10 1.50 14.60
C LYS A 284 8.93 0.60 15.82
N ASN A 285 9.84 -0.36 15.98
CA ASN A 285 9.84 -1.30 17.10
C ASN A 285 11.19 -2.03 17.22
N GLU A 286 11.28 -3.00 18.13
CA GLU A 286 12.52 -3.76 18.35
C GLU A 286 12.94 -4.56 17.11
N TRP A 287 11.99 -4.99 16.27
CA TRP A 287 12.30 -5.58 14.98
C TRP A 287 13.04 -4.60 14.07
N THR A 288 12.50 -3.39 13.84
CA THR A 288 13.17 -2.40 12.98
C THR A 288 14.50 -1.96 13.57
N ASP A 289 14.58 -1.80 14.88
CA ASP A 289 15.81 -1.37 15.57
C ASP A 289 16.90 -2.45 15.48
N ALA A 290 16.55 -3.74 15.59
CA ALA A 290 17.48 -4.85 15.43
C ALA A 290 18.12 -4.91 14.03
N TRP A 291 17.36 -4.58 12.98
CA TRP A 291 17.89 -4.55 11.60
C TRP A 291 18.78 -3.34 11.29
N GLU A 292 18.65 -2.24 12.04
CA GLU A 292 19.50 -1.05 11.90
C GLU A 292 20.70 -1.06 12.88
N ALA A 293 20.75 -2.03 13.81
CA ALA A 293 21.81 -2.16 14.79
C ALA A 293 23.16 -2.50 14.14
N ALA A 294 24.26 -2.06 14.77
CA ALA A 294 25.61 -2.22 14.22
C ALA A 294 26.08 -3.68 14.14
N ASP A 295 25.49 -4.56 14.94
CA ASP A 295 25.71 -6.01 14.96
C ASP A 295 24.75 -6.79 14.03
N SER A 296 23.85 -6.10 13.34
CA SER A 296 23.00 -6.69 12.31
C SER A 296 23.85 -7.21 11.15
N PRO A 297 23.50 -8.36 10.54
CA PRO A 297 24.12 -8.80 9.29
C PRO A 297 23.79 -7.89 8.09
N GLY A 298 22.90 -6.91 8.28
CA GLY A 298 22.36 -6.05 7.23
C GLY A 298 21.18 -6.70 6.50
N THR A 299 20.40 -5.90 5.79
CA THR A 299 19.23 -6.42 5.03
C THR A 299 19.64 -6.95 3.66
N LEU A 300 18.98 -8.02 3.21
CA LEU A 300 19.15 -8.58 1.88
C LEU A 300 18.38 -7.77 0.81
N PRO A 301 18.73 -7.87 -0.48
CA PRO A 301 17.94 -7.30 -1.56
C PRO A 301 16.58 -8.02 -1.73
N MET A 302 15.65 -7.39 -2.45
CA MET A 302 14.38 -8.00 -2.85
C MET A 302 14.62 -9.09 -3.93
N PRO A 303 14.01 -10.29 -3.85
CA PRO A 303 13.01 -10.71 -2.85
C PRO A 303 13.60 -11.41 -1.62
N LEU A 304 14.91 -11.67 -1.58
CA LEU A 304 15.58 -12.48 -0.55
C LEU A 304 15.26 -12.06 0.89
N GLN A 305 15.16 -10.76 1.17
CA GLN A 305 14.81 -10.29 2.51
C GLN A 305 13.42 -10.74 2.95
N PHE A 306 12.40 -10.57 2.10
CA PHE A 306 11.05 -11.02 2.45
C PHE A 306 11.03 -12.56 2.58
N MET A 307 11.74 -13.26 1.71
CA MET A 307 11.84 -14.72 1.79
C MET A 307 12.44 -15.17 3.12
N LEU A 308 13.47 -14.48 3.61
CA LEU A 308 14.10 -14.72 4.91
C LEU A 308 13.13 -14.48 6.07
N VAL A 309 12.36 -13.39 6.06
CA VAL A 309 11.59 -12.93 7.23
C VAL A 309 10.11 -13.34 7.21
N SER A 310 9.60 -13.85 6.09
CA SER A 310 8.16 -14.16 5.91
C SER A 310 7.61 -15.11 6.99
N ASP A 311 8.36 -16.13 7.37
CA ASP A 311 7.96 -17.06 8.43
C ASP A 311 8.04 -16.42 9.83
N ALA A 312 9.10 -15.64 10.08
CA ALA A 312 9.26 -14.87 11.31
C ALA A 312 8.07 -13.93 11.54
N LEU A 313 7.66 -13.17 10.53
CA LEU A 313 6.51 -12.26 10.62
C LEU A 313 5.20 -13.01 10.89
N ARG A 314 5.01 -14.19 10.30
CA ARG A 314 3.85 -15.05 10.58
C ARG A 314 3.86 -15.56 12.01
N ARG A 315 5.02 -15.99 12.53
CA ARG A 315 5.19 -16.46 13.91
C ARG A 315 4.96 -15.34 14.92
N ILE A 316 5.52 -14.16 14.68
CA ILE A 316 5.29 -12.95 15.47
C ILE A 316 3.80 -12.65 15.56
N GLY A 317 3.08 -12.67 14.43
CA GLY A 317 1.64 -12.41 14.39
C GLY A 317 0.77 -13.42 15.14
N ARG A 318 1.30 -14.59 15.51
CA ARG A 318 0.61 -15.63 16.31
C ARG A 318 1.11 -15.70 17.75
N SER A 319 2.04 -14.83 18.12
CA SER A 319 2.67 -14.78 19.44
C SER A 319 2.22 -13.55 20.22
N ASP A 320 2.67 -13.46 21.47
CA ASP A 320 2.48 -12.28 22.32
C ASP A 320 3.62 -11.24 22.20
N ALA A 321 4.55 -11.42 21.24
CA ALA A 321 5.72 -10.56 21.05
C ALA A 321 5.39 -9.22 20.35
N ALA A 322 4.67 -8.35 21.05
CA ALA A 322 4.23 -7.04 20.56
C ALA A 322 5.39 -6.11 20.18
N GLU A 323 6.54 -6.28 20.82
CA GLU A 323 7.79 -5.56 20.59
C GLU A 323 8.34 -5.84 19.18
N LEU A 324 8.08 -7.03 18.61
CA LEU A 324 8.49 -7.40 17.26
C LEU A 324 7.40 -7.16 16.21
N ALA A 325 6.16 -6.87 16.61
CA ALA A 325 5.03 -6.65 15.73
C ALA A 325 5.13 -5.36 14.90
N THR A 326 5.84 -5.42 13.77
CA THR A 326 5.90 -4.31 12.82
C THR A 326 4.74 -4.37 11.82
N PHE A 327 4.36 -3.23 11.26
CA PHE A 327 3.29 -3.15 10.27
C PHE A 327 3.53 -1.97 9.31
N PRO A 328 3.22 -2.08 8.01
CA PRO A 328 3.29 -0.94 7.09
C PRO A 328 2.33 0.18 7.50
N ALA A 329 2.89 1.32 7.90
CA ALA A 329 2.12 2.45 8.41
C ALA A 329 2.82 3.77 8.11
N GLY A 330 2.04 4.76 7.66
CA GLY A 330 2.50 6.11 7.37
C GLY A 330 2.50 6.99 8.60
N GLN A 331 3.12 8.17 8.53
CA GLN A 331 3.20 9.10 9.66
C GLN A 331 1.83 9.65 10.10
N ILE A 332 0.81 9.47 9.24
CA ILE A 332 -0.56 9.89 9.53
C ILE A 332 -1.18 9.14 10.72
N ILE A 333 -0.63 8.00 11.12
CA ILE A 333 -1.15 7.25 12.28
C ILE A 333 -1.16 8.07 13.57
N GLY A 334 -0.35 9.13 13.67
CA GLY A 334 -0.34 10.02 14.82
C GLY A 334 -1.67 10.77 15.08
N ILE A 335 -2.65 10.65 14.18
CA ILE A 335 -4.01 11.17 14.38
C ILE A 335 -5.09 10.07 14.36
N THR A 336 -4.73 8.81 14.17
CA THR A 336 -5.68 7.67 14.13
C THR A 336 -5.75 6.99 15.50
N ASN A 337 -6.16 7.73 16.53
CA ASN A 337 -6.11 7.31 17.93
C ASN A 337 -7.44 6.72 18.46
N GLN A 338 -8.41 6.51 17.58
CA GLN A 338 -9.70 5.92 17.91
C GLN A 338 -10.22 5.05 16.77
N VAL A 339 -10.99 4.02 17.12
CA VAL A 339 -11.69 3.16 16.17
C VAL A 339 -13.01 3.82 15.80
N ARG A 340 -13.27 3.95 14.49
CA ARG A 340 -14.49 4.54 13.93
C ARG A 340 -14.94 3.77 12.70
N PRO A 341 -16.25 3.73 12.37
CA PRO A 341 -16.72 3.17 11.12
C PRO A 341 -16.16 3.93 9.91
N VAL A 342 -15.93 3.25 8.78
CA VAL A 342 -15.51 3.88 7.51
C VAL A 342 -16.42 5.05 7.15
N LYS A 343 -17.73 4.90 7.32
CA LYS A 343 -18.72 5.96 7.02
C LYS A 343 -18.46 7.25 7.80
N GLU A 344 -18.09 7.15 9.06
CA GLU A 344 -17.78 8.33 9.89
C GLU A 344 -16.46 8.98 9.45
N VAL A 345 -15.44 8.16 9.16
CA VAL A 345 -14.16 8.65 8.64
C VAL A 345 -14.34 9.37 7.30
N MET A 346 -15.13 8.80 6.38
CA MET A 346 -15.47 9.41 5.10
C MET A 346 -16.22 10.74 5.28
N PHE A 347 -17.19 10.79 6.20
CA PHE A 347 -17.90 12.03 6.52
C PHE A 347 -16.94 13.10 7.04
N GLY A 348 -16.07 12.77 8.00
CA GLY A 348 -15.09 13.71 8.56
C GLY A 348 -14.07 14.21 7.52
N LEU A 349 -13.64 13.37 6.58
CA LEU A 349 -12.79 13.80 5.45
C LEU A 349 -13.47 14.88 4.61
N VAL A 350 -14.76 14.75 4.33
CA VAL A 350 -15.52 15.71 3.51
C VAL A 350 -15.86 16.97 4.29
N GLU A 351 -16.32 16.84 5.53
CA GLU A 351 -16.67 17.96 6.40
C GLU A 351 -15.46 18.87 6.66
N GLU A 352 -14.34 18.30 7.15
CA GLU A 352 -13.12 19.07 7.40
C GLU A 352 -12.51 19.64 6.11
N TYR A 353 -12.76 19.01 4.94
CA TYR A 353 -12.34 19.56 3.66
C TYR A 353 -13.12 20.83 3.34
N VAL A 354 -14.45 20.79 3.46
CA VAL A 354 -15.31 21.92 3.16
C VAL A 354 -14.96 23.09 4.07
N GLU A 355 -14.83 22.85 5.38
CA GLU A 355 -14.38 23.85 6.35
C GLU A 355 -13.02 24.45 5.98
N ALA A 356 -12.07 23.62 5.53
CA ALA A 356 -10.75 24.09 5.13
C ALA A 356 -10.81 25.00 3.89
N ILE A 357 -11.64 24.66 2.90
CA ILE A 357 -11.82 25.47 1.69
C ILE A 357 -12.53 26.78 2.02
N GLU A 358 -13.61 26.75 2.81
CA GLU A 358 -14.34 27.96 3.23
C GLU A 358 -13.42 28.92 3.99
N ARG A 359 -12.62 28.39 4.93
CA ARG A 359 -11.62 29.18 5.67
C ARG A 359 -10.59 29.82 4.74
N LEU A 360 -10.12 29.10 3.71
CA LEU A 360 -9.17 29.65 2.73
C LEU A 360 -9.83 30.70 1.82
N GLY A 361 -11.08 30.48 1.41
CA GLY A 361 -11.87 31.46 0.64
C GLY A 361 -12.03 32.78 1.38
N GLY A 362 -12.33 32.72 2.69
CA GLY A 362 -12.45 33.90 3.54
C GLY A 362 -11.17 34.75 3.65
N ILE A 363 -9.98 34.18 3.38
CA ILE A 363 -8.72 34.95 3.32
C ILE A 363 -8.66 35.83 2.07
N THR A 364 -9.28 35.40 0.97
CA THR A 364 -9.27 36.16 -0.30
C THR A 364 -10.36 37.23 -0.37
N GLU A 365 -11.36 37.16 0.50
CA GLU A 365 -12.46 38.13 0.61
C GLU A 365 -12.17 39.28 1.58
N SER A 366 -11.13 39.14 2.42
CA SER A 366 -10.61 40.18 3.33
C SER A 366 -9.50 41.00 2.70
#